data_AF-A0A374WEU6-F1
#
_entry.id   AF-A0A374WEU6-F1
#
_cell.length_a   1.000
_cell.length_b   1.000
_cell.length_c   1.000
_cell.angle_alpha   90.00
_cell.angle_beta   90.00
_cell.angle_gamma   90.00
#
_symmetry.space_group_name_H-M   'P 1'
#
loop_
_entity.id
_entity.type
_entity.pdbx_description
1 polymer ?
#
loop_
_entity_poly.entity_id
_entity_poly.type
_entity_poly.pdbx_seq_one_letter_code
_entity_poly.pdbx_strand_id
1 'polypeptide(L)'
;KGLISKELIEANNGLVVRKTEVVEPMLMSLLSEEFEDGIVEENEDVFIEEMRTATGGAVTLGELDNVTDEADKISDTDDLLVRLAGASGWTINTTLFSQVSQLMSKVFPFTMTLSGGGTYEKGSSQTISLSWTYDRDIESQSINNESLLIGIRAKQYANVATDATYTLKAIQGGQTYTKSVSAQFKVKKYYGVSASGTLTNDEILSLSNTWAGRTQGSTVFDCTGGKYPYYILPTSMVSGIQFWIGGLRNTDWKEETREVTNAFGHKESYTIYRLNSIQTGVLNIEVK
;
A
#
# COMPACT_ATOMS: atom_id res chain seq x y z
N LYS A 1 -29.08 9.23 59.77
CA LYS A 1 -29.25 7.93 59.08
C LYS A 1 -30.10 8.19 57.83
N GLY A 2 -29.46 8.45 56.70
CA GLY A 2 -30.07 8.62 55.38
C GLY A 2 -29.38 7.66 54.42
N LEU A 3 -30.16 7.00 53.57
CA LEU A 3 -29.76 5.84 52.78
C LEU A 3 -28.66 6.18 51.77
N ILE A 4 -27.64 5.34 51.75
CA ILE A 4 -26.50 5.36 50.85
C ILE A 4 -26.91 4.55 49.63
N SER A 5 -27.03 5.18 48.47
CA SER A 5 -27.16 4.47 47.20
C SER A 5 -25.80 3.85 46.88
N LYS A 6 -25.71 2.52 47.01
CA LYS A 6 -24.59 1.73 46.49
C LYS A 6 -24.78 1.60 44.98
N GLU A 7 -23.70 1.78 44.22
CA GLU A 7 -23.54 1.44 42.79
C GLU A 7 -23.60 2.55 41.73
N LEU A 8 -23.16 3.77 42.07
CA LEU A 8 -22.58 4.69 41.08
C LEU A 8 -21.06 4.76 41.28
N ILE A 9 -20.28 4.24 40.33
CA ILE A 9 -18.84 4.50 40.28
C ILE A 9 -18.66 5.76 39.43
N GLU A 10 -18.44 6.89 40.10
CA GLU A 10 -17.95 8.12 39.47
C GLU A 10 -16.50 7.90 39.01
N ALA A 11 -16.30 7.78 37.70
CA ALA A 11 -14.98 8.00 37.11
C ALA A 11 -14.88 9.49 36.77
N ASN A 12 -14.02 10.22 37.50
CA ASN A 12 -13.65 11.60 37.18
C ASN A 12 -13.32 11.73 35.68
N ASN A 13 -13.94 12.72 35.03
CA ASN A 13 -13.93 13.07 33.59
C ASN A 13 -15.15 12.65 32.73
N GLY A 14 -16.33 12.48 33.34
CA GLY A 14 -17.60 12.67 32.61
C GLY A 14 -18.01 11.53 31.67
N LEU A 15 -17.53 10.31 31.90
CA LEU A 15 -18.00 9.12 31.18
C LEU A 15 -18.85 8.25 32.12
N VAL A 16 -20.13 8.08 31.78
CA VAL A 16 -21.06 7.16 32.46
C VAL A 16 -21.33 5.98 31.54
N VAL A 17 -21.11 4.75 32.02
CA VAL A 17 -21.38 3.50 31.27
C VAL A 17 -22.39 2.66 32.05
N ARG A 18 -23.51 2.28 31.42
CA ARG A 18 -24.53 1.40 32.03
C ARG A 18 -24.20 -0.07 31.77
N LYS A 19 -24.34 -0.93 32.79
CA LYS A 19 -24.19 -2.39 32.66
C LYS A 19 -25.57 -3.02 32.50
N THR A 20 -25.72 -3.93 31.54
CA THR A 20 -26.99 -4.63 31.26
C THR A 20 -27.20 -5.78 32.25
N GLU A 21 -28.30 -5.78 32.98
CA GLU A 21 -28.74 -6.93 33.79
C GLU A 21 -29.85 -7.69 33.05
N VAL A 22 -29.73 -9.01 32.97
CA VAL A 22 -30.65 -9.91 32.26
C VAL A 22 -31.74 -10.34 33.24
N VAL A 23 -33.00 -10.02 32.96
CA VAL A 23 -34.16 -10.44 33.76
C VAL A 23 -34.85 -11.64 33.07
N GLU A 24 -34.94 -12.77 33.77
CA GLU A 24 -35.75 -13.93 33.35
C GLU A 24 -37.26 -13.64 33.52
N PRO A 25 -38.14 -14.21 32.66
CA PRO A 25 -39.57 -13.91 32.72
C PRO A 25 -40.26 -14.65 33.88
N MET A 26 -40.89 -13.91 34.80
CA MET A 26 -41.79 -14.47 35.80
C MET A 26 -43.11 -14.92 35.16
N LEU A 27 -43.52 -16.15 35.51
CA LEU A 27 -44.76 -16.81 35.09
C LEU A 27 -45.93 -16.31 35.96
N MET A 28 -46.95 -15.74 35.34
CA MET A 28 -48.23 -15.39 35.96
C MET A 28 -48.93 -16.67 36.45
N SER A 29 -48.96 -16.89 37.77
CA SER A 29 -49.68 -18.00 38.40
C SER A 29 -51.07 -17.55 38.84
N LEU A 30 -52.05 -18.14 38.17
CA LEU A 30 -53.46 -18.29 38.48
C LEU A 30 -53.88 -18.11 39.94
N LEU A 31 -54.87 -17.24 40.11
CA LEU A 31 -56.07 -17.38 40.95
C LEU A 31 -56.18 -18.73 41.69
N SER A 32 -56.09 -18.68 43.02
CA SER A 32 -56.66 -19.71 43.88
C SER A 32 -57.71 -19.07 44.78
N GLU A 33 -58.89 -19.68 44.71
CA GLU A 33 -60.05 -19.46 45.55
C GLU A 33 -59.73 -19.74 47.01
N GLU A 34 -60.17 -18.85 47.90
CA GLU A 34 -60.74 -19.09 49.22
C GLU A 34 -60.58 -17.81 50.03
N PHE A 35 -61.64 -17.01 50.10
CA PHE A 35 -62.17 -16.41 51.33
C PHE A 35 -63.44 -15.64 50.96
N GLU A 36 -64.58 -16.31 51.12
CA GLU A 36 -65.85 -15.67 51.40
C GLU A 36 -65.67 -14.78 52.63
N ASP A 37 -66.00 -13.48 52.55
CA ASP A 37 -67.15 -12.90 53.26
C ASP A 37 -67.20 -11.37 53.07
N GLY A 38 -68.40 -10.82 52.92
CA GLY A 38 -68.70 -9.41 53.25
C GLY A 38 -68.36 -8.34 52.21
N ILE A 39 -69.26 -8.12 51.24
CA ILE A 39 -69.40 -6.82 50.58
C ILE A 39 -69.93 -5.82 51.63
N VAL A 40 -69.17 -4.77 51.92
CA VAL A 40 -69.69 -3.48 52.37
C VAL A 40 -68.94 -2.38 51.62
N GLU A 41 -69.56 -1.87 50.56
CA GLU A 41 -69.31 -0.50 50.12
C GLU A 41 -69.86 0.42 51.22
N GLU A 42 -69.02 1.28 51.77
CA GLU A 42 -69.28 2.73 51.81
C GLU A 42 -68.10 3.47 52.47
N ASN A 43 -67.52 4.37 51.67
CA ASN A 43 -66.91 5.65 52.06
C ASN A 43 -65.75 5.66 53.05
N GLU A 44 -64.52 5.50 52.55
CA GLU A 44 -63.38 6.28 53.03
C GLU A 44 -62.51 6.75 51.86
N ASP A 45 -62.27 8.06 51.82
CA ASP A 45 -61.41 8.78 50.88
C ASP A 45 -60.00 8.18 50.85
N VAL A 46 -59.73 7.30 49.87
CA VAL A 46 -58.36 6.98 49.49
C VAL A 46 -57.93 8.05 48.49
N PHE A 47 -57.14 9.02 48.97
CA PHE A 47 -56.32 9.86 48.12
C PHE A 47 -55.40 8.96 47.28
N ILE A 48 -55.84 8.60 46.07
CA ILE A 48 -54.90 8.23 45.03
C ILE A 48 -54.21 9.54 44.67
N GLU A 49 -53.01 9.73 45.20
CA GLU A 49 -52.04 10.63 44.58
C GLU A 49 -51.81 10.04 43.18
N GLU A 50 -52.63 10.46 42.21
CA GLU A 50 -52.28 10.30 40.81
C GLU A 50 -50.93 10.99 40.67
N MET A 51 -49.89 10.18 40.50
CA MET A 51 -48.65 10.66 39.91
C MET A 51 -49.07 11.33 38.61
N ARG A 52 -49.13 12.66 38.62
CA ARG A 52 -49.32 13.45 37.42
C ARG A 52 -48.10 13.16 36.57
N THR A 53 -48.18 12.15 35.70
CA THR A 53 -47.39 12.13 34.49
C THR A 53 -47.85 13.38 33.75
N ALA A 54 -47.04 14.43 33.86
CA ALA A 54 -47.28 15.67 33.17
C ALA A 54 -47.48 15.32 31.70
N THR A 55 -48.72 15.43 31.25
CA THR A 55 -49.09 15.32 29.86
C THR A 55 -48.59 16.58 29.19
N GLY A 56 -47.32 16.55 28.75
CA GLY A 56 -46.72 17.59 27.93
C GLY A 56 -45.29 17.93 28.34
N GLY A 57 -44.31 17.29 27.70
CA GLY A 57 -42.91 17.73 27.73
C GLY A 57 -41.92 16.57 27.62
N ALA A 58 -41.33 16.43 26.44
CA ALA A 58 -40.13 15.65 26.08
C ALA A 58 -40.02 14.17 26.54
N VAL A 59 -40.24 13.27 25.57
CA VAL A 59 -39.88 11.84 25.62
C VAL A 59 -38.45 11.66 25.06
N THR A 60 -37.48 12.22 25.76
CA THR A 60 -36.04 12.07 25.48
C THR A 60 -35.39 11.26 26.61
N LEU A 61 -34.16 10.76 26.39
CA LEU A 61 -33.31 9.91 27.24
C LEU A 61 -33.49 10.17 28.76
N GLY A 62 -34.54 9.61 29.35
CA GLY A 62 -34.89 9.80 30.76
C GLY A 62 -35.30 11.23 31.15
N GLU A 63 -36.16 11.89 30.37
CA GLU A 63 -36.75 13.22 30.65
C GLU A 63 -35.73 14.39 30.57
N LEU A 64 -34.64 14.21 29.82
CA LEU A 64 -33.67 15.29 29.59
C LEU A 64 -34.20 16.28 28.54
N ASP A 65 -34.79 17.38 29.02
CA ASP A 65 -35.36 18.46 28.19
C ASP A 65 -34.39 19.14 27.20
N ASN A 66 -33.09 18.88 27.33
CA ASN A 66 -32.04 19.50 26.52
C ASN A 66 -31.32 18.51 25.59
N VAL A 67 -31.91 17.35 25.32
CA VAL A 67 -31.42 16.37 24.32
C VAL A 67 -32.44 16.31 23.19
N THR A 68 -32.00 16.10 21.95
CA THR A 68 -32.95 15.98 20.83
C THR A 68 -33.65 14.61 20.82
N ASP A 69 -34.91 14.57 20.39
CA ASP A 69 -35.75 13.35 20.33
C ASP A 69 -35.15 12.23 19.46
N GLU A 70 -34.21 12.55 18.57
CA GLU A 70 -33.47 11.53 17.82
C GLU A 70 -32.66 10.59 18.71
N ALA A 71 -32.23 11.04 19.89
CA ALA A 71 -31.36 10.27 20.77
C ALA A 71 -32.04 9.04 21.39
N ASP A 72 -33.37 9.00 21.34
CA ASP A 72 -34.20 7.94 21.89
C ASP A 72 -34.47 6.84 20.87
N LYS A 73 -34.12 7.08 19.61
CA LYS A 73 -34.24 6.09 18.55
C LYS A 73 -33.11 5.07 18.68
N ILE A 74 -33.44 3.81 18.42
CA ILE A 74 -32.43 2.77 18.25
C ILE A 74 -31.56 3.16 17.04
N SER A 75 -30.25 3.16 17.24
CA SER A 75 -29.27 3.43 16.20
C SER A 75 -28.54 2.16 15.80
N ASP A 76 -28.26 2.02 14.50
CA ASP A 76 -27.43 0.96 13.94
C ASP A 76 -25.94 1.36 13.92
N THR A 77 -25.60 2.56 14.39
CA THR A 77 -24.23 3.10 14.46
C THR A 77 -23.84 3.47 15.89
N ASP A 78 -22.54 3.51 16.12
CA ASP A 78 -21.99 4.08 17.36
C ASP A 78 -22.18 5.60 17.34
N ASP A 79 -22.98 6.12 18.28
CA ASP A 79 -23.37 7.53 18.34
C ASP A 79 -22.84 8.20 19.61
N LEU A 80 -22.50 9.49 19.51
CA LEU A 80 -22.08 10.30 20.65
C LEU A 80 -22.99 11.52 20.81
N LEU A 81 -23.45 11.78 22.04
CA LEU A 81 -24.08 13.04 22.38
C LEU A 81 -23.02 14.12 22.59
N VAL A 82 -23.13 15.22 21.84
CA VAL A 82 -22.22 16.35 21.93
C VAL A 82 -23.01 17.63 22.19
N ARG A 83 -22.48 18.52 23.04
CA ARG A 83 -22.98 19.89 23.19
C ARG A 83 -22.04 20.84 22.47
N LEU A 84 -22.51 21.45 21.40
CA LEU A 84 -21.72 22.43 20.65
C LEU A 84 -21.62 23.74 21.42
N ALA A 85 -20.50 24.45 21.25
CA ALA A 85 -20.32 25.76 21.88
C ALA A 85 -21.43 26.73 21.43
N GLY A 86 -22.13 27.34 22.41
CA GLY A 86 -23.27 28.23 22.15
C GLY A 86 -24.60 27.53 21.88
N ALA A 87 -24.66 26.19 21.88
CA ALA A 87 -25.91 25.45 21.78
C ALA A 87 -26.62 25.35 23.15
N SER A 88 -27.95 25.43 23.13
CA SER A 88 -28.81 25.25 24.30
C SER A 88 -29.07 23.78 24.67
N GLY A 89 -28.69 22.84 23.80
CA GLY A 89 -28.93 21.41 23.98
C GLY A 89 -27.84 20.51 23.38
N TRP A 90 -27.92 19.24 23.73
CA TRP A 90 -27.11 18.13 23.25
C TRP A 90 -27.71 17.57 21.95
N THR A 91 -26.84 17.21 21.02
CA THR A 91 -27.22 16.61 19.74
C THR A 91 -26.40 15.37 19.47
N ILE A 92 -26.88 14.48 18.62
CA ILE A 92 -26.13 13.29 18.19
C ILE A 92 -25.09 13.69 17.14
N ASN A 93 -23.85 13.27 17.35
CA ASN A 93 -22.81 13.31 16.34
C ASN A 93 -22.53 11.91 15.79
N THR A 94 -23.01 11.67 14.57
CA THR A 94 -22.81 10.42 13.83
C THR A 94 -21.51 10.40 13.00
N THR A 95 -20.80 11.53 12.94
CA THR A 95 -19.65 11.71 12.04
C THR A 95 -18.29 11.62 12.74
N LEU A 96 -18.24 11.85 14.06
CA LEU A 96 -16.98 11.96 14.80
C LEU A 96 -16.14 10.69 14.70
N PHE A 97 -16.74 9.51 14.82
CA PHE A 97 -16.02 8.23 14.68
C PHE A 97 -15.46 8.02 13.26
N SER A 98 -16.22 8.42 12.23
CA SER A 98 -15.76 8.38 10.84
C SER A 98 -14.59 9.37 10.62
N GLN A 99 -14.70 10.59 11.17
CA GLN A 99 -13.64 11.60 11.10
C GLN A 99 -12.37 11.16 11.84
N VAL A 100 -12.50 10.59 13.04
CA VAL A 100 -11.38 10.03 13.81
C VAL A 100 -10.75 8.87 13.04
N SER A 101 -11.53 7.97 12.46
CA SER A 101 -11.01 6.87 11.64
C SER A 101 -10.24 7.36 10.41
N GLN A 102 -10.75 8.41 9.74
CA GLN A 102 -10.05 9.07 8.64
C GLN A 102 -8.78 9.79 9.10
N LEU A 103 -8.78 10.39 10.29
CA LEU A 103 -7.59 11.01 10.86
C LEU A 103 -6.55 9.95 11.19
N MET A 104 -6.96 8.84 11.80
CA MET A 104 -6.06 7.74 12.15
C MET A 104 -5.43 7.12 10.90
N SER A 105 -6.17 6.97 9.80
CA SER A 105 -5.59 6.48 8.54
C SER A 105 -4.60 7.46 7.89
N LYS A 106 -4.77 8.77 8.13
CA LYS A 106 -3.84 9.80 7.66
C LYS A 106 -2.59 9.93 8.54
N VAL A 107 -2.75 9.86 9.85
CA VAL A 107 -1.65 10.00 10.82
C VAL A 107 -0.82 8.71 10.89
N PHE A 108 -1.47 7.55 10.77
CA PHE A 108 -0.85 6.22 10.82
C PHE A 108 -1.21 5.40 9.57
N PRO A 109 -0.72 5.81 8.40
CA PRO A 109 -1.03 5.13 7.14
C PRO A 109 -0.61 3.67 7.21
N PHE A 110 -1.41 2.81 6.60
CA PHE A 110 -1.05 1.41 6.40
C PHE A 110 0.22 1.32 5.56
N THR A 111 1.17 0.50 6.00
CA THR A 111 2.40 0.25 5.27
C THR A 111 2.52 -1.20 4.85
N MET A 112 2.94 -1.39 3.61
CA MET A 112 3.31 -2.69 3.07
C MET A 112 4.69 -2.60 2.44
N THR A 113 5.38 -3.72 2.31
CA THR A 113 6.59 -3.83 1.49
C THR A 113 6.32 -4.75 0.30
N LEU A 114 7.13 -4.65 -0.74
CA LEU A 114 7.21 -5.68 -1.77
C LEU A 114 8.62 -5.66 -2.30
N SER A 115 9.25 -6.83 -2.30
CA SER A 115 10.60 -7.04 -2.79
C SER A 115 10.63 -8.20 -3.77
N GLY A 116 11.70 -8.27 -4.55
CA GLY A 116 11.85 -9.17 -5.68
C GLY A 116 11.95 -8.39 -7.00
N GLY A 117 11.92 -9.12 -8.12
CA GLY A 117 12.24 -8.55 -9.43
C GLY A 117 13.74 -8.41 -9.64
N GLY A 118 14.15 -7.53 -10.54
CA GLY A 118 15.56 -7.31 -10.87
C GLY A 118 15.80 -6.99 -12.35
N THR A 119 17.06 -6.78 -12.72
CA THR A 119 17.48 -6.70 -14.12
C THR A 119 18.31 -7.92 -14.47
N TYR A 120 17.94 -8.58 -15.55
CA TYR A 120 18.51 -9.83 -16.03
C TYR A 120 18.91 -9.67 -17.49
N GLU A 121 19.80 -10.53 -17.94
CA GLU A 121 20.26 -10.50 -19.32
C GLU A 121 19.22 -11.17 -20.23
N LYS A 122 18.88 -10.50 -21.32
CA LYS A 122 17.94 -11.01 -22.32
C LYS A 122 18.45 -12.35 -22.89
N GLY A 123 17.53 -13.31 -23.04
CA GLY A 123 17.86 -14.69 -23.37
C GLY A 123 17.96 -15.63 -22.18
N SER A 124 18.20 -15.09 -20.98
CA SER A 124 18.17 -15.91 -19.76
C SER A 124 16.74 -16.22 -19.32
N SER A 125 16.60 -17.28 -18.52
CA SER A 125 15.36 -17.66 -17.85
C SER A 125 15.61 -17.65 -16.34
N GLN A 126 14.70 -17.02 -15.58
CA GLN A 126 14.91 -16.73 -14.16
C GLN A 126 13.74 -17.23 -13.31
N THR A 127 14.06 -17.58 -12.07
CA THR A 127 13.05 -17.78 -11.03
C THR A 127 12.94 -16.52 -10.19
N ILE A 128 11.85 -15.78 -10.35
CA ILE A 128 11.60 -14.54 -9.62
C ILE A 128 10.94 -14.87 -8.29
N SER A 129 11.66 -14.61 -7.19
CA SER A 129 11.14 -14.76 -5.83
C SER A 129 10.65 -13.42 -5.30
N LEU A 130 9.36 -13.36 -5.00
CA LEU A 130 8.73 -12.20 -4.37
C LEU A 130 8.58 -12.44 -2.87
N SER A 131 8.77 -11.39 -2.08
CA SER A 131 8.45 -11.41 -0.65
C SER A 131 7.93 -10.06 -0.18
N TRP A 132 7.02 -10.07 0.78
CA TRP A 132 6.37 -8.86 1.27
C TRP A 132 5.99 -8.98 2.75
N THR A 133 5.75 -7.83 3.36
CA THR A 133 5.29 -7.68 4.74
C THR A 133 4.20 -6.61 4.82
N TYR A 134 3.44 -6.67 5.90
CA TYR A 134 2.46 -5.66 6.30
C TYR A 134 2.77 -5.24 7.73
N ASP A 135 2.50 -4.00 8.08
CA ASP A 135 2.66 -3.52 9.46
C ASP A 135 1.51 -3.91 10.39
N ARG A 136 0.43 -4.46 9.84
CA ARG A 136 -0.76 -4.95 10.55
C ARG A 136 -1.53 -5.96 9.70
N ASP A 137 -2.55 -6.57 10.28
CA ASP A 137 -3.39 -7.56 9.61
C ASP A 137 -4.18 -6.97 8.44
N ILE A 138 -4.44 -7.83 7.46
CA ILE A 138 -5.14 -7.53 6.21
C ILE A 138 -6.40 -8.40 6.08
N GLU A 139 -7.40 -7.90 5.35
CA GLU A 139 -8.63 -8.62 5.03
C GLU A 139 -8.44 -9.56 3.83
N SER A 140 -7.65 -9.14 2.84
CA SER A 140 -7.33 -9.97 1.67
C SER A 140 -6.05 -9.51 0.97
N GLN A 141 -5.47 -10.39 0.16
CA GLN A 141 -4.33 -10.07 -0.69
C GLN A 141 -4.37 -10.81 -2.02
N SER A 142 -3.70 -10.25 -3.02
CA SER A 142 -3.48 -10.89 -4.31
C SER A 142 -2.17 -10.42 -4.95
N ILE A 143 -1.61 -11.25 -5.85
CA ILE A 143 -0.56 -10.83 -6.77
C ILE A 143 -1.07 -10.98 -8.19
N ASN A 144 -0.95 -9.93 -9.01
CA ASN A 144 -1.45 -9.90 -10.39
C ASN A 144 -2.93 -10.31 -10.49
N ASN A 145 -3.72 -9.86 -9.51
CA ASN A 145 -5.15 -10.18 -9.33
C ASN A 145 -5.46 -11.65 -8.97
N GLU A 146 -4.45 -12.50 -8.78
CA GLU A 146 -4.63 -13.86 -8.26
C GLU A 146 -4.69 -13.82 -6.73
N SER A 147 -5.85 -14.18 -6.16
CA SER A 147 -6.10 -14.17 -4.71
C SER A 147 -5.16 -15.14 -3.98
N LEU A 148 -4.64 -14.71 -2.84
CA LEU A 148 -3.76 -15.50 -1.99
C LEU A 148 -4.34 -15.60 -0.57
N LEU A 149 -4.09 -16.72 0.10
CA LEU A 149 -4.45 -16.89 1.51
C LEU A 149 -3.73 -15.85 2.38
N ILE A 150 -4.41 -15.33 3.41
CA ILE A 150 -3.93 -14.23 4.27
C ILE A 150 -2.55 -14.53 4.91
N GLY A 151 -2.19 -15.79 5.16
CA GLY A 151 -0.91 -16.18 5.75
C GLY A 151 0.30 -16.17 4.79
N ILE A 152 0.10 -16.04 3.48
CA ILE A 152 1.19 -16.12 2.49
C ILE A 152 1.96 -14.79 2.42
N ARG A 153 3.29 -14.85 2.45
CA ARG A 153 4.20 -13.67 2.37
C ARG A 153 5.30 -13.80 1.32
N ALA A 154 5.25 -14.87 0.52
CA ALA A 154 6.19 -15.12 -0.55
C ALA A 154 5.52 -15.86 -1.72
N LYS A 155 5.99 -15.60 -2.93
CA LYS A 155 5.54 -16.30 -4.15
C LYS A 155 6.66 -16.35 -5.16
N GLN A 156 6.79 -17.46 -5.87
CA GLN A 156 7.79 -17.64 -6.93
C GLN A 156 7.13 -17.75 -8.30
N TYR A 157 7.82 -17.19 -9.30
CA TYR A 157 7.50 -17.35 -10.71
C TYR A 157 8.72 -17.95 -11.39
N ALA A 158 8.63 -19.22 -11.76
CA ALA A 158 9.68 -19.92 -12.49
C ALA A 158 9.62 -19.60 -13.99
N ASN A 159 10.74 -19.83 -14.67
CA ASN A 159 10.85 -19.74 -16.13
C ASN A 159 10.46 -18.37 -16.72
N VAL A 160 10.71 -17.29 -15.99
CA VAL A 160 10.45 -15.93 -16.48
C VAL A 160 11.61 -15.55 -17.40
N ALA A 161 11.31 -15.29 -18.67
CA ALA A 161 12.31 -14.97 -19.70
C ALA A 161 12.06 -13.62 -20.41
N THR A 162 10.99 -12.91 -20.01
CA THR A 162 10.60 -11.61 -20.57
C THR A 162 10.22 -10.66 -19.45
N ASP A 163 10.15 -9.37 -19.78
CA ASP A 163 9.73 -8.33 -18.85
C ASP A 163 8.40 -8.70 -18.20
N ALA A 164 8.36 -8.63 -16.87
CA ALA A 164 7.18 -8.93 -16.07
C ALA A 164 7.08 -7.94 -14.91
N THR A 165 5.86 -7.49 -14.64
CA THR A 165 5.56 -6.67 -13.46
C THR A 165 4.64 -7.45 -12.54
N TYR A 166 4.98 -7.46 -11.26
CA TYR A 166 4.22 -8.11 -10.20
C TYR A 166 3.62 -7.06 -9.31
N THR A 167 2.30 -7.01 -9.28
CA THR A 167 1.53 -6.06 -8.48
C THR A 167 0.89 -6.79 -7.32
N LEU A 168 1.38 -6.53 -6.12
CA LEU A 168 0.75 -6.91 -4.87
C LEU A 168 -0.40 -5.94 -4.58
N LYS A 169 -1.56 -6.49 -4.28
CA LYS A 169 -2.72 -5.77 -3.76
C LYS A 169 -3.08 -6.34 -2.39
N ALA A 170 -3.38 -5.46 -1.44
CA ALA A 170 -3.94 -5.85 -0.15
C ALA A 170 -5.16 -4.97 0.19
N ILE A 171 -6.13 -5.54 0.89
CA ILE A 171 -7.27 -4.81 1.45
C ILE A 171 -7.11 -4.75 2.97
N GLN A 172 -7.23 -3.56 3.54
CA GLN A 172 -7.16 -3.31 4.97
C GLN A 172 -8.12 -2.17 5.33
N GLY A 173 -9.01 -2.38 6.30
CA GLY A 173 -10.04 -1.41 6.68
C GLY A 173 -10.97 -1.03 5.52
N GLY A 174 -11.31 -1.99 4.65
CA GLY A 174 -12.05 -1.76 3.41
C GLY A 174 -11.32 -0.96 2.33
N GLN A 175 -10.06 -0.54 2.57
CA GLN A 175 -9.26 0.24 1.62
C GLN A 175 -8.29 -0.64 0.85
N THR A 176 -8.07 -0.32 -0.43
CA THR A 176 -7.13 -1.03 -1.31
C THR A 176 -5.78 -0.34 -1.33
N TYR A 177 -4.72 -1.13 -1.15
CA TYR A 177 -3.34 -0.68 -1.23
C TYR A 177 -2.56 -1.54 -2.23
N THR A 178 -1.63 -0.93 -2.97
CA THR A 178 -0.86 -1.62 -4.01
C THR A 178 0.63 -1.29 -3.95
N LYS A 179 1.45 -2.28 -4.33
CA LYS A 179 2.87 -2.12 -4.63
C LYS A 179 3.26 -2.98 -5.82
N SER A 180 4.25 -2.54 -6.58
CA SER A 180 4.75 -3.29 -7.73
C SER A 180 6.26 -3.39 -7.74
N VAL A 181 6.76 -4.52 -8.23
CA VAL A 181 8.16 -4.75 -8.59
C VAL A 181 8.22 -5.37 -9.98
N SER A 182 9.35 -5.23 -10.68
CA SER A 182 9.49 -5.74 -12.04
C SER A 182 10.76 -6.57 -12.22
N ALA A 183 10.63 -7.64 -13.02
CA ALA A 183 11.77 -8.30 -13.64
C ALA A 183 11.94 -7.72 -15.05
N GLN A 184 13.14 -7.20 -15.36
CA GLN A 184 13.46 -6.59 -16.66
C GLN A 184 14.59 -7.38 -17.33
N PHE A 185 14.40 -7.74 -18.60
CA PHE A 185 15.33 -8.49 -19.41
C PHE A 185 15.96 -7.56 -20.44
N LYS A 186 17.18 -7.11 -20.14
CA LYS A 186 17.89 -6.09 -20.91
C LYS A 186 19.08 -6.69 -21.64
N VAL A 187 19.47 -5.99 -22.70
CA VAL A 187 20.74 -6.24 -23.37
C VAL A 187 21.83 -5.37 -22.74
N LYS A 188 23.07 -5.81 -22.85
CA LYS A 188 24.24 -5.04 -22.42
C LYS A 188 24.70 -4.09 -23.51
N LYS A 189 25.49 -3.10 -23.15
CA LYS A 189 26.42 -2.44 -24.07
C LYS A 189 27.83 -2.85 -23.70
N TYR A 190 28.73 -2.81 -24.67
CA TYR A 190 30.13 -3.21 -24.48
C TYR A 190 31.05 -2.05 -24.85
N TYR A 191 32.16 -1.94 -24.14
CA TYR A 191 33.18 -0.94 -24.42
C TYR A 191 34.53 -1.41 -23.89
N GLY A 192 35.59 -0.98 -24.55
CA GLY A 192 36.95 -1.24 -24.10
C GLY A 192 37.97 -0.91 -25.17
N VAL A 193 39.16 -1.48 -25.05
CA VAL A 193 40.27 -1.25 -25.98
C VAL A 193 40.79 -2.57 -26.53
N SER A 194 41.25 -2.58 -27.78
CA SER A 194 41.93 -3.74 -28.38
C SER A 194 43.00 -3.31 -29.36
N ALA A 195 44.08 -4.10 -29.49
CA ALA A 195 45.09 -3.89 -30.52
C ALA A 195 44.61 -4.35 -31.91
N SER A 196 43.59 -5.21 -31.97
CA SER A 196 43.00 -5.67 -33.22
C SER A 196 42.10 -4.60 -33.82
N GLY A 197 42.04 -4.54 -35.16
CA GLY A 197 41.13 -3.65 -35.90
C GLY A 197 39.71 -4.20 -36.06
N THR A 198 39.49 -5.47 -35.70
CA THR A 198 38.20 -6.18 -35.67
C THR A 198 38.13 -7.04 -34.40
N LEU A 199 36.92 -7.33 -33.92
CA LEU A 199 36.70 -8.18 -32.74
C LEU A 199 35.89 -9.40 -33.15
N THR A 200 36.13 -10.56 -32.55
CA THR A 200 35.25 -11.74 -32.59
C THR A 200 34.07 -11.58 -31.62
N ASN A 201 33.13 -12.54 -31.62
CA ASN A 201 32.02 -12.54 -30.66
C ASN A 201 32.54 -12.64 -29.22
N ASP A 202 33.46 -13.58 -28.98
CA ASP A 202 34.00 -13.83 -27.65
C ASP A 202 34.81 -12.64 -27.12
N GLU A 203 35.59 -11.98 -28.00
CA GLU A 203 36.29 -10.75 -27.64
C GLU A 203 35.31 -9.64 -27.25
N ILE A 204 34.18 -9.47 -27.95
CA ILE A 204 33.14 -8.50 -27.53
C ILE A 204 32.61 -8.83 -26.14
N LEU A 205 32.25 -10.10 -25.89
CA LEU A 205 31.68 -10.51 -24.60
C LEU A 205 32.68 -10.35 -23.44
N SER A 206 33.98 -10.37 -23.72
CA SER A 206 35.05 -10.15 -22.74
C SER A 206 35.29 -8.67 -22.39
N LEU A 207 34.75 -7.72 -23.18
CA LEU A 207 34.90 -6.30 -22.92
C LEU A 207 34.15 -5.86 -21.64
N SER A 208 34.51 -4.68 -21.14
CA SER A 208 33.72 -4.03 -20.09
C SER A 208 32.30 -3.81 -20.59
N ASN A 209 31.32 -4.00 -19.70
CA ASN A 209 29.92 -3.93 -20.07
C ASN A 209 29.06 -3.36 -18.95
N THR A 210 27.94 -2.79 -19.36
CA THR A 210 26.86 -2.33 -18.47
C THR A 210 25.53 -2.56 -19.17
N TRP A 211 24.41 -2.47 -18.45
CA TRP A 211 23.10 -2.48 -19.10
C TRP A 211 23.00 -1.37 -20.15
N ALA A 212 22.46 -1.70 -21.32
CA ALA A 212 22.25 -0.71 -22.37
C ALA A 212 21.12 0.25 -21.95
N GLY A 213 21.33 1.53 -22.20
CA GLY A 213 20.38 2.60 -21.92
C GLY A 213 20.60 3.75 -22.89
N ARG A 214 19.57 4.60 -23.07
CA ARG A 214 19.64 5.75 -23.99
C ARG A 214 20.62 6.81 -23.49
N THR A 215 20.63 7.08 -22.19
CA THR A 215 21.58 8.02 -21.59
C THR A 215 22.95 7.39 -21.58
N GLN A 216 23.88 8.03 -22.28
CA GLN A 216 25.27 7.62 -22.30
C GLN A 216 26.10 8.57 -21.45
N GLY A 217 27.05 8.00 -20.71
CA GLY A 217 28.00 8.76 -19.89
C GLY A 217 29.37 8.78 -20.54
N SER A 218 30.22 9.66 -20.01
CA SER A 218 31.65 9.68 -20.31
C SER A 218 32.29 8.34 -19.96
N THR A 219 33.09 7.79 -20.86
CA THR A 219 33.77 6.50 -20.67
C THR A 219 35.27 6.67 -20.92
N VAL A 220 36.08 6.17 -19.98
CA VAL A 220 37.55 6.26 -20.05
C VAL A 220 38.10 5.03 -20.76
N PHE A 221 39.00 5.25 -21.72
CA PHE A 221 39.69 4.24 -22.50
C PHE A 221 41.20 4.39 -22.31
N ASP A 222 41.85 3.39 -21.72
CA ASP A 222 43.30 3.36 -21.63
C ASP A 222 43.90 2.68 -22.86
N CYS A 223 44.33 3.49 -23.83
CA CYS A 223 44.95 3.01 -25.05
C CYS A 223 46.48 2.95 -24.96
N THR A 224 47.06 2.98 -23.75
CA THR A 224 48.50 2.84 -23.56
C THR A 224 49.02 1.57 -24.24
N GLY A 225 50.11 1.72 -25.00
CA GLY A 225 50.70 0.64 -25.79
C GLY A 225 50.11 0.47 -27.19
N GLY A 226 49.25 1.39 -27.66
CA GLY A 226 48.76 1.40 -29.03
C GLY A 226 47.54 0.51 -29.23
N LYS A 227 46.35 1.02 -28.90
CA LYS A 227 45.09 0.28 -29.03
C LYS A 227 44.00 1.14 -29.67
N TYR A 228 43.01 0.48 -30.26
CA TYR A 228 41.76 1.10 -30.67
C TYR A 228 40.76 1.09 -29.52
N PRO A 229 40.10 2.22 -29.22
CA PRO A 229 38.89 2.22 -28.40
C PRO A 229 37.70 1.70 -29.20
N TYR A 230 36.87 0.90 -28.53
CA TYR A 230 35.64 0.31 -29.04
C TYR A 230 34.46 0.74 -28.19
N TYR A 231 33.39 1.21 -28.82
CA TYR A 231 32.09 1.46 -28.21
C TYR A 231 31.04 0.67 -28.97
N ILE A 232 30.29 -0.19 -28.29
CA ILE A 232 29.42 -1.18 -28.93
C ILE A 232 28.03 -1.09 -28.32
N LEU A 233 27.07 -0.71 -29.15
CA LEU A 233 25.70 -0.39 -28.73
C LEU A 233 24.69 -1.22 -29.49
N PRO A 234 23.56 -1.62 -28.86
CA PRO A 234 22.46 -2.21 -29.60
C PRO A 234 22.05 -1.25 -30.74
N THR A 235 21.86 -1.78 -31.94
CA THR A 235 21.56 -0.97 -33.14
C THR A 235 20.28 -0.12 -32.95
N SER A 236 19.34 -0.59 -32.13
CA SER A 236 18.12 0.17 -31.78
C SER A 236 18.39 1.47 -30.99
N MET A 237 19.60 1.67 -30.47
CA MET A 237 19.99 2.79 -29.61
C MET A 237 20.90 3.81 -30.30
N VAL A 238 21.32 3.58 -31.54
CA VAL A 238 22.36 4.42 -32.16
C VAL A 238 21.85 5.63 -32.92
N SER A 239 20.53 5.73 -33.13
CA SER A 239 19.96 6.87 -33.84
C SER A 239 20.27 8.18 -33.12
N GLY A 240 20.96 9.10 -33.80
CA GLY A 240 21.27 10.44 -33.32
C GLY A 240 22.51 10.56 -32.41
N ILE A 241 23.24 9.47 -32.15
CA ILE A 241 24.40 9.54 -31.25
C ILE A 241 25.57 10.31 -31.89
N GLN A 242 26.33 11.00 -31.05
CA GLN A 242 27.54 11.71 -31.42
C GLN A 242 28.66 11.42 -30.42
N PHE A 243 29.87 11.19 -30.92
CA PHE A 243 31.06 10.99 -30.10
C PHE A 243 31.80 12.30 -29.91
N TRP A 244 32.27 12.54 -28.69
CA TRP A 244 33.02 13.72 -28.30
C TRP A 244 34.28 13.29 -27.54
N ILE A 245 35.41 13.92 -27.85
CA ILE A 245 36.70 13.67 -27.21
C ILE A 245 37.29 15.03 -26.84
N GLY A 246 37.56 15.25 -25.56
CA GLY A 246 38.09 16.54 -25.06
C GLY A 246 37.17 17.73 -25.36
N GLY A 247 35.85 17.52 -25.38
CA GLY A 247 34.86 18.57 -25.68
C GLY A 247 34.71 18.91 -27.17
N LEU A 248 35.38 18.21 -28.07
CA LEU A 248 35.23 18.37 -29.53
C LEU A 248 34.54 17.16 -30.14
N ARG A 249 33.62 17.40 -31.08
CA ARG A 249 32.93 16.33 -31.81
C ARG A 249 33.95 15.57 -32.65
N ASN A 250 34.00 14.26 -32.47
CA ASN A 250 34.87 13.37 -33.22
C ASN A 250 34.04 12.55 -34.21
N THR A 251 34.45 12.56 -35.48
CA THR A 251 33.77 11.85 -36.58
C THR A 251 34.65 10.78 -37.21
N ASP A 252 35.83 10.50 -36.65
CA ASP A 252 36.81 9.55 -37.21
C ASP A 252 36.56 8.12 -36.71
N TRP A 253 35.32 7.67 -36.85
CA TRP A 253 34.86 6.36 -36.40
C TRP A 253 34.61 5.44 -37.60
N LYS A 254 35.09 4.21 -37.49
CA LYS A 254 34.62 3.08 -38.28
C LYS A 254 33.41 2.48 -37.62
N GLU A 255 32.38 2.26 -38.43
CA GLU A 255 31.11 1.68 -37.99
C GLU A 255 30.89 0.34 -38.68
N GLU A 256 30.48 -0.66 -37.91
CA GLU A 256 30.10 -1.97 -38.42
C GLU A 256 28.87 -2.46 -37.67
N THR A 257 27.87 -2.98 -38.38
CA THR A 257 26.71 -3.64 -37.76
C THR A 257 26.89 -5.14 -37.80
N ARG A 258 26.70 -5.80 -36.66
CA ARG A 258 26.88 -7.24 -36.52
C ARG A 258 25.92 -7.84 -35.49
N GLU A 259 25.54 -9.09 -35.70
CA GLU A 259 24.85 -9.90 -34.70
C GLU A 259 25.84 -10.42 -33.65
N VAL A 260 25.57 -10.16 -32.37
CA VAL A 260 26.33 -10.69 -31.23
C VAL A 260 25.43 -11.69 -30.50
N THR A 261 25.97 -12.87 -30.22
CA THR A 261 25.28 -13.92 -29.45
C THR A 261 25.84 -13.94 -28.03
N ASN A 262 24.99 -13.75 -27.02
CA ASN A 262 25.43 -13.82 -25.63
C ASN A 262 25.52 -15.26 -25.10
N ALA A 263 25.95 -15.41 -23.84
CA ALA A 263 26.12 -16.71 -23.19
C ALA A 263 24.81 -17.52 -23.05
N PHE A 264 23.64 -16.88 -23.18
CA PHE A 264 22.33 -17.52 -23.14
C PHE A 264 21.78 -17.86 -24.53
N GLY A 265 22.59 -17.65 -25.59
CA GLY A 265 22.18 -17.91 -26.98
C GLY A 265 21.29 -16.83 -27.59
N HIS A 266 21.03 -15.71 -26.88
CA HIS A 266 20.27 -14.60 -27.43
C HIS A 266 21.13 -13.81 -28.42
N LYS A 267 20.56 -13.58 -29.60
CA LYS A 267 21.15 -12.83 -30.69
C LYS A 267 20.57 -11.43 -30.71
N GLU A 268 21.45 -10.44 -30.70
CA GLU A 268 21.06 -9.03 -30.78
C GLU A 268 21.96 -8.32 -31.79
N SER A 269 21.37 -7.40 -32.57
CA SER A 269 22.13 -6.57 -33.51
C SER A 269 22.80 -5.43 -32.75
N TYR A 270 24.11 -5.29 -32.95
CA TYR A 270 24.92 -4.20 -32.41
C TYR A 270 25.59 -3.41 -33.51
N THR A 271 25.71 -2.11 -33.31
CA THR A 271 26.65 -1.26 -34.04
C THR A 271 27.93 -1.11 -33.22
N ILE A 272 29.04 -1.46 -33.86
CA ILE A 272 30.39 -1.43 -33.31
C ILE A 272 31.07 -0.17 -33.85
N TYR A 273 31.39 0.74 -32.94
CA TYR A 273 32.17 1.94 -33.21
C TYR A 273 33.61 1.71 -32.79
N ARG A 274 34.55 1.94 -33.70
CA ARG A 274 35.99 1.91 -33.43
C ARG A 274 36.63 3.17 -34.01
N LEU A 275 37.53 3.85 -33.30
CA LEU A 275 38.31 4.92 -33.93
C LEU A 275 39.15 4.35 -35.09
N ASN A 276 39.23 5.07 -36.21
CA ASN A 276 40.02 4.60 -37.36
C ASN A 276 41.50 4.42 -37.02
N SER A 277 42.03 5.30 -36.17
CA SER A 277 43.44 5.37 -35.79
C SER A 277 43.73 4.75 -34.42
N ILE A 278 44.89 4.11 -34.30
CA ILE A 278 45.44 3.64 -33.02
C ILE A 278 45.68 4.84 -32.11
N GLN A 279 45.34 4.68 -30.84
CA GLN A 279 45.55 5.68 -29.79
C GLN A 279 46.62 5.14 -28.83
N THR A 280 47.38 6.04 -28.19
CA THR A 280 48.55 5.66 -27.37
C THR A 280 48.47 6.11 -25.92
N GLY A 281 47.41 6.83 -25.53
CA GLY A 281 47.21 7.33 -24.18
C GLY A 281 45.79 7.11 -23.68
N VAL A 282 45.45 7.79 -22.59
CA VAL A 282 44.12 7.71 -22.00
C VAL A 282 43.18 8.69 -22.71
N LEU A 283 42.06 8.17 -23.21
CA LEU A 283 41.00 8.97 -23.82
C LEU A 283 39.77 8.96 -22.92
N ASN A 284 39.08 10.09 -22.90
CA ASN A 284 37.74 10.17 -22.34
C ASN A 284 36.76 10.45 -23.48
N ILE A 285 35.84 9.52 -23.71
CA ILE A 285 34.89 9.56 -24.83
C ILE A 285 33.50 9.76 -24.25
N GLU A 286 32.87 10.86 -24.62
CA GLU A 286 31.48 11.16 -24.32
C GLU A 286 30.61 10.78 -25.50
N VAL A 287 29.47 10.14 -25.23
CA VAL A 287 28.44 9.88 -26.24
C VAL A 287 27.23 10.73 -25.87
N LYS A 288 26.78 11.55 -26.83
CA LYS A 288 25.65 12.49 -26.66
C LYS A 288 24.56 12.19 -27.68
#